data_AF-A0A232EF57-F1
#
_entry.id   AF-A0A232EF57-F1
#
_cell.length_a   1.000
_cell.length_b   1.000
_cell.length_c   1.000
_cell.angle_alpha   90.00
_cell.angle_beta   90.00
_cell.angle_gamma   90.00
#
_symmetry.space_group_name_H-M   'P 1'
#
loop_
_entity.id
_entity.type
_entity.pdbx_description
1 polymer ?
#
loop_
_entity_poly.entity_id
_entity_poly.type
_entity_poly.pdbx_seq_one_letter_code
_entity_poly.pdbx_strand_id
1 'polypeptide(L)'
;MTESGPQGAAQANSRACLFDERSESTIAAHIHEINSQVAQFRDLLISIGQPRDCPELREKIRKLRRNCVEACKSTSQMVLPQMRSAMESGIPADSPNLVLLFFLAQLFLRELYKSKNLVRIVPMDMTGYFESKSGPSNISNVITQILLCKQITLDFNEEELCSIQKDSEEISALIAELQEFMPQSEADTERPVALQEAANRLNRNNGARKNLPWENRPTRHPNYLRGTFKFFCCAGRPNYL
;
A
#
# COMPACT_ATOMS: atom_id res chain seq x y z
N MET A 1 48.87 -42.60 21.96
CA MET A 1 49.10 -41.97 20.64
C MET A 1 47.74 -41.78 19.98
N THR A 2 47.40 -40.50 19.74
CA THR A 2 46.38 -39.93 18.84
C THR A 2 44.92 -40.39 18.94
N GLU A 3 44.13 -39.63 19.71
CA GLU A 3 42.71 -39.39 19.43
C GLU A 3 42.57 -38.46 18.21
N SER A 4 41.73 -38.84 17.25
CA SER A 4 41.28 -38.00 16.13
C SER A 4 39.86 -37.49 16.42
N GLY A 5 39.74 -36.24 16.84
CA GLY A 5 38.47 -35.53 16.97
C GLY A 5 38.02 -34.89 15.65
N PRO A 6 36.71 -34.83 15.34
CA PRO A 6 36.21 -34.18 14.14
C PRO A 6 36.18 -32.65 14.34
N GLN A 7 37.16 -31.95 13.74
CA GLN A 7 37.07 -30.53 13.44
C GLN A 7 36.16 -30.35 12.22
N GLY A 8 34.90 -29.95 12.42
CA GLY A 8 34.01 -29.76 11.27
C GLY A 8 32.65 -29.10 11.52
N ALA A 9 32.37 -28.58 12.72
CA ALA A 9 31.02 -28.09 13.05
C ALA A 9 30.90 -26.59 13.36
N ALA A 10 31.99 -25.82 13.31
CA ALA A 10 31.97 -24.42 13.75
C ALA A 10 31.80 -23.38 12.62
N GLN A 11 31.88 -23.77 11.34
CA GLN A 11 31.98 -22.80 10.23
C GLN A 11 30.73 -22.73 9.33
N ALA A 12 29.69 -23.51 9.63
CA ALA A 12 28.42 -23.49 8.88
C ALA A 12 27.39 -22.50 9.47
N ASN A 13 27.61 -21.96 10.67
CA ASN A 13 26.58 -21.23 11.43
C ASN A 13 26.62 -19.70 11.26
N SER A 14 27.45 -19.15 10.37
CA SER A 14 27.53 -17.70 10.12
C SER A 14 26.84 -17.24 8.84
N ARG A 15 26.11 -18.14 8.15
CA ARG A 15 25.53 -17.86 6.83
C ARG A 15 24.01 -17.64 6.82
N ALA A 16 23.36 -17.72 7.99
CA ALA A 16 21.90 -17.72 8.09
C ALA A 16 21.26 -16.38 8.54
N CYS A 17 22.04 -15.36 8.94
CA CYS A 17 21.45 -14.12 9.51
C CYS A 17 21.98 -12.82 8.88
N LEU A 18 22.53 -12.85 7.68
CA LEU A 18 22.81 -11.63 6.93
C LEU A 18 21.66 -11.40 5.96
N PHE A 19 20.62 -10.73 6.45
CA PHE A 19 19.76 -9.93 5.57
C PHE A 19 20.70 -9.12 4.67
N ASP A 20 20.63 -9.33 3.36
CA ASP A 20 21.50 -8.61 2.44
C ASP A 20 21.10 -7.13 2.48
N GLU A 21 21.88 -6.29 3.17
CA GLU A 21 21.63 -4.84 3.30
C GLU A 21 21.42 -4.18 1.93
N ARG A 22 22.03 -4.74 0.87
CA ARG A 22 21.82 -4.31 -0.52
C ARG A 22 20.39 -4.57 -1.01
N SER A 23 19.80 -5.69 -0.62
CA SER A 23 18.42 -6.04 -0.95
C SER A 23 17.43 -5.12 -0.23
N GLU A 24 17.67 -4.80 1.05
CA GLU A 24 16.81 -3.87 1.81
C GLU A 24 16.84 -2.45 1.24
N SER A 25 18.03 -1.96 0.86
CA SER A 25 18.16 -0.66 0.21
C SER A 25 17.44 -0.62 -1.14
N THR A 26 17.43 -1.73 -1.88
CA THR A 26 16.74 -1.83 -3.18
C THR A 26 15.23 -1.80 -2.98
N ILE A 27 14.72 -2.56 -2.01
CA ILE A 27 13.29 -2.55 -1.63
C ILE A 27 12.86 -1.15 -1.20
N ALA A 28 13.63 -0.48 -0.35
CA ALA A 28 13.33 0.88 0.10
C ALA A 28 13.25 1.88 -1.07
N ALA A 29 14.13 1.75 -2.07
CA ALA A 29 14.09 2.57 -3.27
C ALA A 29 12.82 2.33 -4.09
N HIS A 30 12.39 1.06 -4.25
CA HIS A 30 11.14 0.74 -4.92
C HIS A 30 9.91 1.29 -4.17
N ILE A 31 9.89 1.19 -2.84
CA ILE A 31 8.81 1.76 -2.01
C ILE A 31 8.73 3.28 -2.20
N HIS A 32 9.88 3.97 -2.21
CA HIS A 32 9.93 5.41 -2.46
C HIS A 32 9.40 5.76 -3.85
N GLU A 33 9.77 4.99 -4.88
CA GLU A 33 9.29 5.18 -6.23
C GLU A 33 7.77 4.98 -6.35
N ILE A 34 7.20 3.94 -5.72
CA ILE A 34 5.74 3.74 -5.67
C ILE A 34 5.07 4.95 -5.01
N ASN A 35 5.63 5.48 -3.92
CA ASN A 35 5.08 6.65 -3.24
C ASN A 35 5.08 7.90 -4.14
N SER A 36 6.14 8.09 -4.94
CA SER A 36 6.19 9.12 -5.97
C SER A 36 5.11 8.92 -7.04
N GLN A 37 4.93 7.69 -7.54
CA GLN A 37 3.92 7.37 -8.55
C GLN A 37 2.49 7.56 -8.02
N VAL A 38 2.22 7.18 -6.77
CA VAL A 38 0.91 7.39 -6.13
C VAL A 38 0.63 8.88 -5.95
N ALA A 39 1.63 9.69 -5.59
CA ALA A 39 1.47 11.15 -5.53
C ALA A 39 1.16 11.74 -6.92
N GLN A 40 1.91 11.34 -7.94
CA GLN A 40 1.63 11.75 -9.33
C GLN A 40 0.24 11.31 -9.80
N PHE A 41 -0.20 10.11 -9.42
CA PHE A 41 -1.53 9.61 -9.76
C PHE A 41 -2.61 10.51 -9.17
N ARG A 42 -2.48 10.89 -7.90
CA ARG A 42 -3.39 11.83 -7.23
C ARG A 42 -3.44 13.18 -7.93
N ASP A 43 -2.29 13.73 -8.32
CA ASP A 43 -2.23 15.02 -9.02
C ASP A 43 -2.93 14.97 -10.38
N LEU A 44 -2.79 13.86 -11.11
CA LEU A 44 -3.50 13.67 -12.38
C LEU A 44 -5.01 13.52 -12.16
N LEU A 45 -5.46 12.85 -11.09
CA LEU A 45 -6.89 12.71 -10.77
C LEU A 45 -7.58 14.07 -10.54
N ILE A 46 -6.86 15.07 -9.98
CA ILE A 46 -7.40 16.43 -9.81
C ILE A 46 -7.77 17.09 -11.15
N SER A 47 -7.10 16.68 -12.23
CA SER A 47 -7.34 17.23 -13.57
C SER A 47 -8.59 16.68 -14.24
N ILE A 48 -9.21 15.61 -13.71
CA ILE A 48 -10.46 15.06 -14.24
C ILE A 48 -11.58 16.08 -14.06
N GLY A 49 -12.34 16.34 -15.13
CA GLY A 49 -13.40 17.35 -15.18
C GLY A 49 -12.91 18.80 -15.29
N GLN A 50 -11.60 19.02 -15.41
CA GLN A 50 -11.02 20.35 -15.66
C GLN A 50 -10.92 20.61 -17.18
N PRO A 51 -10.70 21.87 -17.64
CA PRO A 51 -10.56 22.19 -19.06
C PRO A 51 -9.41 21.46 -19.79
N ARG A 52 -8.46 20.90 -19.05
CA ARG A 52 -7.33 20.11 -19.57
C ARG A 52 -7.63 18.60 -19.61
N ASP A 53 -8.80 18.17 -19.16
CA ASP A 53 -9.21 16.78 -19.20
C ASP A 53 -9.45 16.35 -20.64
N CYS A 54 -8.63 15.42 -21.13
CA CYS A 54 -8.65 14.97 -22.51
C CYS A 54 -8.29 13.47 -22.60
N PRO A 55 -8.56 12.80 -23.72
CA PRO A 55 -8.27 11.37 -23.89
C PRO A 55 -6.81 10.99 -23.62
N GLU A 56 -5.85 11.82 -24.02
CA GLU A 56 -4.41 11.59 -23.76
C GLU A 56 -4.11 11.58 -22.25
N LEU A 57 -4.71 12.51 -21.50
CA LEU A 57 -4.57 12.60 -20.06
C LEU A 57 -5.23 11.41 -19.38
N ARG A 58 -6.45 11.04 -19.79
CA ARG A 58 -7.15 9.86 -19.28
C ARG A 58 -6.33 8.59 -19.49
N GLU A 59 -5.70 8.42 -20.65
CA GLU A 59 -4.81 7.29 -20.89
C GLU A 59 -3.53 7.34 -20.05
N LYS A 60 -2.96 8.54 -19.82
CA LYS A 60 -1.83 8.70 -18.91
C LYS A 60 -2.18 8.26 -17.48
N ILE A 61 -3.38 8.61 -17.01
CA ILE A 61 -3.92 8.17 -15.71
C ILE A 61 -4.03 6.63 -15.68
N ARG A 62 -4.62 6.01 -16.71
CA ARG A 62 -4.75 4.54 -16.80
C ARG A 62 -3.40 3.82 -16.80
N LYS A 63 -2.40 4.37 -17.49
CA LYS A 63 -1.05 3.78 -17.53
C LYS A 63 -0.36 3.90 -16.17
N LEU A 64 -0.39 5.09 -15.56
CA LEU A 64 0.23 5.29 -14.25
C LEU A 64 -0.43 4.40 -13.18
N ARG A 65 -1.75 4.27 -13.22
CA ARG A 65 -2.50 3.35 -12.35
C ARG A 65 -1.97 1.91 -12.45
N ARG A 66 -1.88 1.37 -13.68
CA ARG A 66 -1.37 0.01 -13.92
C ARG A 66 0.08 -0.14 -13.47
N ASN A 67 0.92 0.87 -13.70
CA ASN A 67 2.30 0.87 -13.23
C ASN A 67 2.39 0.80 -11.69
N CYS A 68 1.56 1.56 -10.98
CA CYS A 68 1.49 1.47 -9.51
C CYS A 68 1.08 0.07 -9.04
N VAL A 69 0.09 -0.56 -9.70
CA VAL A 69 -0.35 -1.92 -9.36
C VAL A 69 0.79 -2.92 -9.52
N GLU A 70 1.45 -2.92 -10.68
CA GLU A 70 2.55 -3.83 -10.96
C GLU A 70 3.77 -3.57 -10.05
N ALA A 71 4.06 -2.31 -9.73
CA ALA A 71 5.13 -1.97 -8.81
C ALA A 71 4.85 -2.46 -7.38
N CYS A 72 3.61 -2.35 -6.89
CA CYS A 72 3.19 -2.94 -5.61
C CYS A 72 3.38 -4.45 -5.59
N LYS A 73 2.94 -5.16 -6.65
CA LYS A 73 3.07 -6.63 -6.78
C LYS A 73 4.52 -7.07 -6.86
N SER A 74 5.33 -6.41 -7.67
CA SER A 74 6.75 -6.71 -7.79
C SER A 74 7.47 -6.49 -6.46
N THR A 75 7.14 -5.41 -5.74
CA THR A 75 7.76 -5.11 -4.44
C THR A 75 7.32 -6.08 -3.35
N SER A 76 6.05 -6.51 -3.34
CA SER A 76 5.59 -7.52 -2.38
C SER A 76 6.30 -8.86 -2.60
N GLN A 77 6.56 -9.26 -3.85
CA GLN A 77 7.33 -10.47 -4.17
C GLN A 77 8.79 -10.41 -3.69
N MET A 78 9.34 -9.22 -3.45
CA MET A 78 10.67 -9.06 -2.84
C MET A 78 10.62 -9.11 -1.31
N VAL A 79 9.58 -8.52 -0.71
CA VAL A 79 9.43 -8.39 0.75
C VAL A 79 8.94 -9.70 1.38
N LEU A 80 7.90 -10.31 0.83
CA LEU A 80 7.20 -11.46 1.43
C LEU A 80 8.09 -12.70 1.65
N PRO A 81 8.98 -13.09 0.73
CA PRO A 81 9.89 -14.23 0.98
C PRO A 81 10.80 -14.01 2.18
N GLN A 82 11.26 -12.77 2.39
CA GLN A 82 12.08 -12.41 3.55
C GLN A 82 11.28 -12.57 4.86
N MET A 83 10.00 -12.19 4.84
CA MET A 83 9.13 -12.31 6.02
C MET A 83 8.80 -13.77 6.35
N ARG A 84 8.51 -14.60 5.33
CA ARG A 84 8.27 -16.04 5.51
C ARG A 84 9.51 -16.73 6.11
N SER A 85 10.71 -16.43 5.62
CA SER A 85 11.96 -16.99 6.14
C SER A 85 12.27 -16.55 7.58
N ALA A 86 12.01 -15.28 7.92
CA ALA A 86 12.18 -14.78 9.28
C ALA A 86 11.22 -15.47 10.28
N MET A 87 9.97 -15.68 9.87
CA MET A 87 8.94 -16.36 10.66
C MET A 87 9.29 -17.84 10.90
N GLU A 88 9.76 -18.55 9.88
CA GLU A 88 10.25 -19.93 10.01
C GLU A 88 11.44 -20.03 10.99
N SER A 89 12.25 -18.98 11.06
CA SER A 89 13.39 -18.87 11.98
C SER A 89 12.98 -18.43 13.41
N GLY A 90 11.69 -18.20 13.66
CA GLY A 90 11.17 -17.75 14.96
C GLY A 90 11.50 -16.31 15.32
N ILE A 91 11.96 -15.51 14.35
CA ILE A 91 12.28 -14.09 14.54
C ILE A 91 11.02 -13.27 14.22
N PRO A 92 10.59 -12.36 15.10
CA PRO A 92 9.46 -11.47 14.80
C PRO A 92 9.76 -10.64 13.53
N ALA A 93 8.81 -10.64 12.60
CA ALA A 93 8.93 -9.98 11.29
C ALA A 93 8.77 -8.45 11.40
N ASP A 94 9.66 -7.79 12.12
CA ASP A 94 9.68 -6.33 12.25
C ASP A 94 10.46 -5.69 11.08
N SER A 95 9.91 -5.76 9.88
CA SER A 95 10.48 -5.08 8.71
C SER A 95 9.85 -3.70 8.50
N PRO A 96 10.62 -2.60 8.57
CA PRO A 96 10.09 -1.27 8.27
C PRO A 96 9.60 -1.18 6.81
N ASN A 97 10.25 -1.90 5.89
CA ASN A 97 9.85 -1.94 4.49
C ASN A 97 8.48 -2.60 4.28
N LEU A 98 8.17 -3.66 5.05
CA LEU A 98 6.83 -4.28 5.04
C LEU A 98 5.77 -3.27 5.49
N VAL A 99 5.99 -2.62 6.62
CA VAL A 99 5.06 -1.63 7.18
C VAL A 99 4.81 -0.48 6.21
N LEU A 100 5.88 0.03 5.58
CA LEU A 100 5.77 1.09 4.59
C LEU A 100 4.99 0.64 3.35
N LEU A 101 5.30 -0.53 2.79
CA LEU A 101 4.60 -1.07 1.63
C LEU A 101 3.11 -1.30 1.93
N PHE A 102 2.79 -1.83 3.12
CA PHE A 102 1.41 -2.03 3.57
C PHE A 102 0.60 -0.73 3.59
N PHE A 103 1.11 0.32 4.25
CA PHE A 103 0.41 1.60 4.31
C PHE A 103 0.34 2.30 2.95
N LEU A 104 1.36 2.11 2.11
CA LEU A 104 1.37 2.65 0.75
C LEU A 104 0.33 1.97 -0.14
N ALA A 105 0.20 0.65 -0.07
CA ALA A 105 -0.84 -0.09 -0.78
C ALA A 105 -2.25 0.34 -0.32
N GLN A 106 -2.46 0.56 0.99
CA GLN A 106 -3.72 1.10 1.52
C GLN A 106 -4.01 2.52 1.02
N LEU A 107 -3.00 3.38 0.96
CA LEU A 107 -3.12 4.72 0.38
C LEU A 107 -3.54 4.63 -1.08
N PHE A 108 -2.86 3.79 -1.86
CA PHE A 108 -3.16 3.62 -3.27
C PHE A 108 -4.57 3.05 -3.50
N LEU A 109 -5.01 2.08 -2.70
CA LEU A 109 -6.37 1.54 -2.78
C LEU A 109 -7.45 2.62 -2.61
N ARG A 110 -7.26 3.56 -1.68
CA ARG A 110 -8.17 4.72 -1.54
C ARG A 110 -8.20 5.59 -2.78
N GLU A 111 -7.05 5.81 -3.42
CA GLU A 111 -6.96 6.59 -4.66
C GLU A 111 -7.60 5.85 -5.85
N LEU A 112 -7.53 4.51 -5.90
CA LEU A 112 -8.26 3.70 -6.89
C LEU A 112 -9.77 3.88 -6.77
N TYR A 113 -10.32 3.85 -5.55
CA TYR A 113 -11.75 4.11 -5.35
C TYR A 113 -12.18 5.52 -5.75
N LYS A 114 -11.35 6.53 -5.47
CA LYS A 114 -11.59 7.89 -5.96
C LYS A 114 -11.55 7.96 -7.48
N SER A 115 -10.55 7.33 -8.11
CA SER A 115 -10.42 7.25 -9.57
C SER A 115 -11.65 6.61 -10.20
N LYS A 116 -12.13 5.47 -9.67
CA LYS A 116 -13.35 4.81 -10.14
C LYS A 116 -14.56 5.72 -10.07
N ASN A 117 -14.75 6.40 -8.94
CA ASN A 117 -15.87 7.33 -8.75
C ASN A 117 -15.79 8.53 -9.71
N LEU A 118 -14.59 9.10 -9.90
CA LEU A 118 -14.36 10.22 -10.81
C LEU A 118 -14.67 9.83 -12.26
N VAL A 119 -14.16 8.69 -12.73
CA VAL A 119 -14.43 8.18 -14.08
C VAL A 119 -15.93 7.94 -14.28
N ARG A 120 -16.61 7.37 -13.28
CA ARG A 120 -18.05 7.13 -13.34
C ARG A 120 -18.88 8.43 -13.43
N ILE A 121 -18.48 9.47 -12.69
CA ILE A 121 -19.22 10.74 -12.62
C ILE A 121 -18.90 11.63 -13.84
N VAL A 122 -17.66 11.58 -14.31
CA VAL A 122 -17.16 12.37 -15.44
C VAL A 122 -16.70 11.39 -16.54
N PRO A 123 -17.63 10.82 -17.31
CA PRO A 123 -17.28 9.94 -18.42
C PRO A 123 -16.54 10.73 -19.51
N MET A 124 -15.68 10.05 -20.25
CA MET A 124 -14.93 10.61 -21.38
C MET A 124 -15.13 9.71 -22.59
N ASP A 125 -15.49 10.30 -23.73
CA ASP A 125 -15.47 9.58 -25.00
C ASP A 125 -14.01 9.37 -25.45
N MET A 126 -13.61 8.10 -25.54
CA MET A 126 -12.26 7.68 -25.93
C MET A 126 -12.22 7.13 -27.36
N THR A 127 -13.35 7.10 -28.08
CA THR A 127 -13.50 6.39 -29.36
C THR A 127 -12.49 6.90 -30.40
N GLY A 128 -12.45 8.21 -30.64
CA GLY A 128 -11.52 8.80 -31.61
C GLY A 128 -10.05 8.65 -31.22
N TYR A 129 -9.73 8.63 -29.92
CA TYR A 129 -8.36 8.43 -29.44
C TYR A 129 -7.87 7.02 -29.75
N PHE A 130 -8.68 6.00 -29.47
CA PHE A 130 -8.29 4.62 -29.78
C PHE A 130 -8.32 4.34 -31.28
N GLU A 131 -9.26 4.86 -32.05
CA GLU A 131 -9.26 4.73 -33.52
C GLU A 131 -7.98 5.30 -34.14
N SER A 132 -7.48 6.44 -33.63
CA SER A 132 -6.25 7.06 -34.13
C SER A 132 -4.97 6.29 -33.76
N LYS A 133 -4.97 5.54 -32.65
CA LYS A 133 -3.83 4.73 -32.19
C LYS A 133 -3.91 3.26 -32.59
N SER A 134 -5.08 2.80 -32.96
CA SER A 134 -5.30 1.49 -33.54
C SER A 134 -4.82 1.51 -34.98
N GLY A 135 -3.55 1.16 -35.21
CA GLY A 135 -3.19 0.56 -36.49
C GLY A 135 -4.07 -0.68 -36.78
N PRO A 136 -3.98 -1.31 -37.97
CA PRO A 136 -4.93 -2.32 -38.49
C PRO A 136 -5.12 -3.61 -37.65
N SER A 137 -4.58 -3.68 -36.44
CA SER A 137 -4.58 -4.79 -35.49
C SER A 137 -5.91 -5.04 -34.76
N ASN A 138 -7.03 -4.44 -35.18
CA ASN A 138 -8.38 -4.79 -34.70
C ASN A 138 -8.88 -6.16 -35.23
N ILE A 139 -7.99 -7.07 -35.62
CA ILE A 139 -8.35 -8.38 -36.19
C ILE A 139 -9.23 -9.19 -35.21
N SER A 140 -8.94 -9.12 -33.90
CA SER A 140 -9.77 -9.79 -32.89
C SER A 140 -11.18 -9.20 -32.80
N ASN A 141 -11.33 -7.88 -32.98
CA ASN A 141 -12.63 -7.21 -32.98
C ASN A 141 -13.40 -7.44 -34.28
N VAL A 142 -12.70 -7.45 -35.43
CA VAL A 142 -13.30 -7.75 -36.75
C VAL A 142 -13.83 -9.18 -36.77
N ILE A 143 -13.08 -10.16 -36.25
CA ILE A 143 -13.53 -11.55 -36.17
C ILE A 143 -14.79 -11.67 -35.30
N THR A 144 -14.83 -11.00 -34.14
CA THR A 144 -15.99 -11.04 -33.23
C THR A 144 -17.20 -10.30 -33.81
N GLN A 145 -17.01 -9.18 -34.52
CA GLN A 145 -18.09 -8.44 -35.21
C GLN A 145 -18.64 -9.21 -36.43
N ILE A 146 -17.79 -9.92 -37.18
CA ILE A 146 -18.20 -10.82 -38.27
C ILE A 146 -19.01 -12.00 -37.72
N LEU A 147 -18.58 -12.58 -36.60
CA LEU A 147 -19.26 -13.74 -35.99
C LEU A 147 -20.61 -13.38 -35.34
N LEU A 148 -20.73 -12.18 -34.76
CA LEU A 148 -21.91 -11.79 -33.98
C LEU A 148 -22.92 -10.93 -34.73
N CYS A 149 -22.62 -10.50 -35.97
CA CYS A 149 -23.49 -9.64 -36.80
C CYS A 149 -24.06 -8.43 -36.03
N LYS A 150 -23.29 -7.91 -35.08
CA LYS A 150 -23.59 -6.71 -34.29
C LYS A 150 -22.36 -5.84 -34.27
N GLN A 151 -22.54 -4.56 -34.56
CA GLN A 151 -21.55 -3.54 -34.21
C GLN A 151 -21.42 -3.57 -32.68
N ILE A 152 -20.38 -4.22 -32.16
CA ILE A 152 -20.08 -4.16 -30.73
C ILE A 152 -19.54 -2.77 -30.49
N THR A 153 -20.40 -1.85 -30.06
CA THR A 153 -19.97 -0.57 -29.49
C THR A 153 -19.34 -0.91 -28.15
N LEU A 154 -18.01 -1.10 -28.14
CA LEU A 154 -17.27 -1.30 -26.90
C LEU A 154 -17.43 -0.03 -26.07
N ASP A 155 -18.09 -0.15 -24.93
CA ASP A 155 -18.19 0.95 -23.97
C ASP A 155 -16.85 1.03 -23.22
N PHE A 156 -15.94 1.85 -23.76
CA PHE A 156 -14.63 2.09 -23.17
C PHE A 156 -14.70 2.61 -21.73
N ASN A 157 -15.78 3.30 -21.38
CA ASN A 157 -15.98 3.82 -20.03
C ASN A 157 -16.30 2.68 -19.06
N GLU A 158 -17.19 1.76 -19.44
CA GLU A 158 -17.46 0.55 -18.65
C GLU A 158 -16.24 -0.37 -18.57
N GLU A 159 -15.49 -0.55 -19.67
CA GLU A 159 -14.22 -1.29 -19.65
C GLU A 159 -13.23 -0.68 -18.65
N GLU A 160 -13.09 0.64 -18.66
CA GLU A 160 -12.24 1.34 -17.70
C GLU A 160 -12.71 1.11 -16.26
N LEU A 161 -14.00 1.25 -15.97
CA LEU A 161 -14.55 1.04 -14.63
C LEU A 161 -14.32 -0.40 -14.13
N CYS A 162 -14.48 -1.38 -15.02
CA CYS A 162 -14.17 -2.78 -14.75
C CYS A 162 -12.67 -2.97 -14.47
N SER A 163 -11.80 -2.35 -15.28
CA SER A 163 -10.35 -2.42 -15.09
C SER A 163 -9.91 -1.83 -13.74
N ILE A 164 -10.47 -0.69 -13.31
CA ILE A 164 -10.16 -0.09 -12.01
C ILE A 164 -10.66 -0.99 -10.87
N GLN A 165 -11.82 -1.62 -11.04
CA GLN A 165 -12.37 -2.55 -10.04
C GLN A 165 -11.43 -3.74 -9.86
N LYS A 166 -10.99 -4.36 -10.96
CA LYS A 166 -10.01 -5.46 -10.93
C LYS A 166 -8.71 -5.04 -10.24
N ASP A 167 -8.15 -3.89 -10.62
CA ASP A 167 -6.93 -3.35 -10.01
C ASP A 167 -7.12 -3.13 -8.49
N SER A 168 -8.31 -2.69 -8.06
CA SER A 168 -8.64 -2.49 -6.64
C SER A 168 -8.71 -3.82 -5.87
N GLU A 169 -9.28 -4.86 -6.48
CA GLU A 169 -9.34 -6.20 -5.91
C GLU A 169 -7.94 -6.83 -5.79
N GLU A 170 -7.09 -6.65 -6.80
CA GLU A 170 -5.68 -7.11 -6.76
C GLU A 170 -4.92 -6.44 -5.61
N ILE A 171 -5.03 -5.11 -5.46
CA ILE A 171 -4.38 -4.39 -4.35
C ILE A 171 -4.98 -4.78 -3.00
N SER A 172 -6.30 -5.00 -2.91
CA SER A 172 -6.94 -5.46 -1.68
C SER A 172 -6.45 -6.85 -1.26
N ALA A 173 -6.29 -7.77 -2.20
CA ALA A 173 -5.74 -9.10 -1.93
C ALA A 173 -4.28 -9.01 -1.47
N LEU A 174 -3.48 -8.14 -2.11
CA LEU A 174 -2.10 -7.89 -1.70
C LEU A 174 -2.01 -7.31 -0.28
N ILE A 175 -2.88 -6.38 0.09
CA ILE A 175 -2.93 -5.83 1.46
C ILE A 175 -3.24 -6.94 2.47
N ALA A 176 -4.17 -7.84 2.15
CA ALA A 176 -4.52 -8.96 3.02
C ALA A 176 -3.32 -9.91 3.22
N GLU A 177 -2.55 -10.20 2.17
CA GLU A 177 -1.33 -11.00 2.28
C GLU A 177 -0.26 -10.30 3.12
N LEU A 178 -0.01 -9.00 2.90
CA LEU A 178 0.95 -8.24 3.71
C LEU A 178 0.54 -8.16 5.18
N GLN A 179 -0.77 -8.09 5.46
CA GLN A 179 -1.32 -8.01 6.82
C GLN A 179 -1.00 -9.23 7.67
N GLU A 180 -0.87 -10.41 7.06
CA GLU A 180 -0.52 -11.66 7.76
C GLU A 180 0.84 -11.55 8.47
N PHE A 181 1.76 -10.76 7.90
CA PHE A 181 3.11 -10.56 8.41
C PHE A 181 3.26 -9.29 9.25
N MET A 182 2.23 -8.47 9.36
CA MET A 182 2.28 -7.25 10.16
C MET A 182 2.33 -7.62 11.65
N PRO A 183 3.17 -6.95 12.47
CA PRO A 183 3.19 -7.18 13.90
C PRO A 183 1.79 -6.89 14.46
N GLN A 184 1.12 -7.93 14.94
CA GLN A 184 -0.09 -7.76 15.72
C GLN A 184 0.36 -7.07 17.01
N SER A 185 -0.03 -5.80 17.19
CA SER A 185 0.13 -5.17 18.49
C SER A 185 -0.60 -6.07 19.48
N GLU A 186 0.13 -6.79 20.34
CA GLU A 186 -0.50 -7.46 21.46
C GLU A 186 -1.15 -6.37 22.33
N ALA A 187 -2.43 -6.15 22.08
CA ALA A 187 -3.28 -5.29 22.88
C ALA A 187 -3.63 -5.93 24.24
N ASP A 188 -3.00 -7.07 24.58
CA ASP A 188 -3.34 -7.90 25.74
C ASP A 188 -2.20 -8.11 26.76
N THR A 189 -1.00 -7.54 26.56
CA THR A 189 0.06 -7.59 27.60
C THR A 189 0.03 -6.41 28.58
N GLU A 190 -0.85 -5.43 28.41
CA GLU A 190 -1.11 -4.39 29.42
C GLU A 190 -2.60 -4.26 29.70
N ARG A 191 -3.20 -5.32 30.30
CA ARG A 191 -4.36 -5.10 31.18
C ARG A 191 -4.02 -3.92 32.09
N PRO A 192 -4.89 -2.91 32.24
CA PRO A 192 -4.54 -1.68 32.93
C PRO A 192 -4.62 -1.90 34.44
N VAL A 193 -3.68 -2.67 34.99
CA VAL A 193 -3.44 -2.77 36.44
C VAL A 193 -3.16 -1.36 37.00
N ALA A 194 -2.54 -0.50 36.20
CA ALA A 194 -2.33 0.91 36.51
C ALA A 194 -3.63 1.75 36.64
N LEU A 195 -4.73 1.38 35.96
CA LEU A 195 -6.02 2.09 36.13
C LEU A 195 -6.82 1.57 37.32
N GLN A 196 -6.59 0.32 37.77
CA GLN A 196 -7.29 -0.24 38.92
C GLN A 196 -6.85 0.43 40.24
N GLU A 197 -5.55 0.76 40.39
CA GLU A 197 -5.05 1.50 41.55
C GLU A 197 -5.54 2.96 41.57
N ALA A 198 -5.72 3.58 40.40
CA ALA A 198 -6.24 4.94 40.29
C ALA A 198 -7.75 5.01 40.63
N ALA A 199 -8.53 4.01 40.23
CA ALA A 199 -9.97 3.94 40.52
C ALA A 199 -10.27 3.78 42.02
N ASN A 200 -9.45 3.02 42.75
CA ASN A 200 -9.62 2.83 44.20
C ASN A 200 -9.28 4.08 45.04
N ARG A 201 -8.53 5.04 44.49
CA ARG A 201 -8.19 6.29 45.17
C ARG A 201 -9.27 7.38 45.02
N LEU A 202 -10.20 7.24 44.07
CA LEU A 202 -11.21 8.26 43.79
C LEU A 202 -12.47 8.18 44.69
N ASN A 203 -12.60 7.13 45.53
CA ASN A 203 -13.84 6.93 46.31
C ASN A 203 -13.80 7.56 47.72
N ARG A 204 -12.92 8.55 47.95
CA ARG A 204 -12.93 9.37 49.18
C ARG A 204 -12.96 10.86 48.82
N ASN A 205 -14.13 11.44 49.10
CA ASN A 205 -14.40 12.85 49.38
C ASN A 205 -14.81 13.77 48.20
N ASN A 206 -16.10 14.10 48.24
CA ASN A 206 -16.77 15.37 47.93
C ASN A 206 -15.92 16.52 47.33
N GLY A 207 -16.35 16.94 46.13
CA GLY A 207 -16.70 18.34 45.87
C GLY A 207 -15.57 19.37 45.76
N ALA A 208 -14.82 19.34 44.65
CA ALA A 208 -14.25 20.55 44.04
C ALA A 208 -13.76 20.25 42.63
N ARG A 209 -14.37 20.86 41.60
CA ARG A 209 -13.78 20.93 40.26
C ARG A 209 -12.48 21.72 40.34
N LYS A 210 -11.34 21.04 40.21
CA LYS A 210 -10.04 21.66 39.93
C LYS A 210 -9.39 20.87 38.80
N ASN A 211 -8.92 21.63 37.81
CA ASN A 211 -8.43 21.18 36.52
C ASN A 211 -7.49 19.99 36.62
N LEU A 212 -7.72 18.99 35.78
CA LEU A 212 -6.92 17.79 35.75
C LEU A 212 -5.55 18.09 35.07
N PRO A 213 -4.44 17.49 35.53
CA PRO A 213 -3.07 17.90 35.12
C PRO A 213 -2.64 17.54 33.69
N TRP A 214 -3.54 16.99 32.87
CA TRP A 214 -3.23 16.42 31.54
C TRP A 214 -3.56 17.32 30.35
N GLU A 215 -4.08 18.53 30.57
CA GLU A 215 -4.40 19.46 29.47
C GLU A 215 -3.18 20.19 28.87
N ASN A 216 -1.98 20.07 29.45
CA ASN A 216 -0.80 20.82 29.02
C ASN A 216 0.50 19.99 28.93
N ARG A 217 0.44 18.75 28.40
CA ARG A 217 1.67 18.05 27.98
C ARG A 217 1.75 17.91 26.45
N PRO A 218 2.82 18.37 25.81
CA PRO A 218 3.06 18.06 24.41
C PRO A 218 3.22 16.54 24.28
N THR A 219 2.44 15.97 23.37
CA THR A 219 2.39 14.57 22.98
C THR A 219 3.80 13.98 22.88
N ARG A 220 4.25 13.28 23.93
CA ARG A 220 5.49 12.50 23.88
C ARG A 220 5.20 11.22 23.11
N HIS A 221 5.31 11.30 21.79
CA HIS A 221 5.45 10.11 20.96
C HIS A 221 6.75 9.37 21.33
N PRO A 222 6.75 8.02 21.34
CA PRO A 222 7.96 7.24 21.54
C PRO A 222 9.01 7.55 20.46
N ASN A 223 10.26 7.75 20.87
CA ASN A 223 11.34 8.31 20.03
C ASN A 223 11.80 7.42 18.86
N TYR A 224 11.37 6.16 18.77
CA TYR A 224 11.77 5.24 17.69
C TYR A 224 10.96 5.40 16.38
N LEU A 225 9.84 6.14 16.40
CA LEU A 225 8.96 6.33 15.23
C LEU A 225 9.17 7.69 14.52
N ARG A 226 10.06 8.54 15.04
CA ARG A 226 10.18 9.96 14.63
C ARG A 226 10.92 10.19 13.30
N GLY A 227 11.65 9.19 12.81
CA GLY A 227 12.48 9.30 11.60
C GLY A 227 11.84 8.70 10.34
N THR A 228 11.18 7.55 10.48
CA THR A 228 10.83 6.67 9.34
C THR A 228 9.53 7.07 8.64
N PHE A 229 8.58 7.70 9.34
CA PHE A 229 7.29 8.12 8.76
C PHE A 229 7.36 9.43 7.94
N LYS A 230 8.54 10.04 7.81
CA LYS A 230 8.74 11.18 6.90
C LYS A 230 8.69 10.79 5.41
N PHE A 231 8.60 9.50 5.10
CA PHE A 231 8.51 8.98 3.73
C PHE A 231 7.17 9.27 3.03
N PHE A 232 6.08 9.41 3.78
CA PHE A 232 4.77 9.65 3.17
C PHE A 232 4.46 11.14 3.08
N CYS A 233 4.62 11.72 1.90
CA CYS A 233 4.04 13.02 1.55
C CYS A 233 2.50 13.02 1.66
N CYS A 234 1.88 11.84 1.75
CA CYS A 234 0.44 11.63 1.75
C CYS A 234 -0.23 11.54 3.14
N ALA A 235 0.51 11.62 4.25
CA ALA A 235 -0.04 11.50 5.61
C ALA A 235 -0.69 12.80 6.16
N GLY A 236 -0.93 13.79 5.30
CA GLY A 236 -1.49 15.09 5.66
C GLY A 236 -3.02 15.19 5.51
N ARG A 237 -3.72 14.99 6.65
CA ARG A 237 -5.11 15.37 7.01
C ARG A 237 -6.30 14.71 6.26
N PRO A 238 -7.29 14.15 7.01
CA PRO A 238 -8.63 13.93 6.47
C PRO A 238 -9.29 15.31 6.31
N ASN A 239 -9.46 15.76 5.06
CA ASN A 239 -10.37 16.85 4.77
C ASN A 239 -11.79 16.29 4.88
N TYR A 240 -12.43 16.54 6.02
CA TYR A 240 -13.89 16.56 6.08
C TYR A 240 -14.33 17.84 5.38
N LEU A 241 -14.99 17.67 4.22
CA LEU A 241 -15.96 18.62 3.70
C LEU A 241 -17.33 17.95 3.80
#